data_AF-A3LSK9-F1
#
_entry.id   AF-A3LSK9-F1
#
_cell.length_a   1.000
_cell.length_b   1.000
_cell.length_c   1.000
_cell.angle_alpha   90.00
_cell.angle_beta   90.00
_cell.angle_gamma   90.00
#
_symmetry.space_group_name_H-M   'P 1'
#
loop_
_entity.id
_entity.type
_entity.pdbx_description
1 polymer ?
#
loop_
_entity_poly.entity_id
_entity_poly.type
_entity_poly.pdbx_seq_one_letter_code
_entity_poly.pdbx_strand_id
1 'polypeptide(L)'
;PVQIPPPISPKQDPEQALTQQIDYYFSLENLLRDIFLRKNMDSEGWIALDLILNFKRVKIIINGIQNSLENVQEFDGSIILESIKKCENLEIQYINDKTAENAAIDDVKLRVKGNYEQWLL
;
A
#
# COMPACT_ATOMS: atom_id res chain seq x y z
N PRO A 1 9.46 17.99 10.07
CA PRO A 1 10.50 17.03 10.50
C PRO A 1 10.63 16.01 9.38
N VAL A 2 11.82 15.67 8.90
CA VAL A 2 11.95 14.63 7.87
C VAL A 2 11.60 13.30 8.51
N GLN A 3 10.40 12.75 8.26
CA GLN A 3 10.15 11.35 8.52
C GLN A 3 10.93 10.54 7.50
N ILE A 4 12.09 10.07 7.98
CA ILE A 4 12.75 8.93 7.37
C ILE A 4 11.72 7.80 7.40
N PRO A 5 11.45 7.14 6.26
CA PRO A 5 10.51 6.04 6.26
C PRO A 5 10.93 5.02 7.32
N PRO A 6 9.99 4.49 8.12
CA PRO A 6 10.31 3.72 9.29
C PRO A 6 11.27 2.57 8.92
N PRO A 7 12.37 2.38 9.67
CA PRO A 7 13.24 1.24 9.44
C PRO A 7 12.42 -0.03 9.62
N ILE A 8 12.51 -0.95 8.66
CA ILE A 8 11.90 -2.28 8.76
C ILE A 8 12.60 -3.00 9.91
N SER A 9 12.04 -2.88 11.12
CA SER A 9 12.59 -3.52 12.32
C SER A 9 12.25 -5.01 12.29
N PRO A 10 13.22 -5.91 12.47
CA PRO A 10 12.98 -7.36 12.46
C PRO A 10 12.13 -7.86 13.64
N LYS A 11 11.83 -6.99 14.62
CA LYS A 11 10.95 -7.27 15.77
C LYS A 11 9.52 -6.77 15.58
N GLN A 12 9.24 -6.06 14.49
CA GLN A 12 7.92 -5.50 14.25
C GLN A 12 7.02 -6.57 13.63
N ASP A 13 5.76 -6.59 14.04
CA ASP A 13 4.77 -7.43 13.37
C ASP A 13 4.76 -7.09 11.87
N PRO A 14 4.82 -8.11 11.00
CA PRO A 14 5.11 -7.85 9.59
C PRO A 14 3.88 -7.26 8.87
N GLU A 15 2.66 -7.44 9.40
CA GLU A 15 1.46 -6.72 8.95
C GLU A 15 1.56 -5.23 9.31
N GLN A 16 1.99 -4.92 10.53
CA GLN A 16 2.20 -3.54 10.95
C GLN A 16 3.31 -2.85 10.13
N ALA A 17 4.34 -3.59 9.73
CA ALA A 17 5.37 -3.10 8.82
C ALA A 17 4.81 -2.79 7.43
N LEU A 18 3.95 -3.67 6.90
CA LEU A 18 3.29 -3.44 5.62
C LEU A 18 2.37 -2.21 5.66
N THR A 19 1.53 -2.12 6.68
CA THR A 19 0.60 -0.99 6.91
C THR A 19 1.36 0.33 6.94
N GLN A 20 2.38 0.46 7.79
CA GLN A 20 3.18 1.70 7.88
C GLN A 20 3.91 2.02 6.58
N GLN A 21 4.39 1.00 5.86
CA GLN A 21 5.12 1.23 4.62
C GLN A 21 4.20 1.73 3.50
N ILE A 22 2.97 1.21 3.40
CA ILE A 22 1.98 1.68 2.43
C ILE A 22 1.51 3.07 2.82
N ASP A 23 1.14 3.28 4.09
CA ASP A 23 0.69 4.57 4.61
C ASP A 23 1.72 5.69 4.37
N TYR A 24 3.02 5.39 4.55
CA TYR A 24 4.10 6.32 4.24
C TYR A 24 4.11 6.77 2.78
N TYR A 25 3.84 5.87 1.81
CA TYR A 25 3.84 6.26 0.40
C TYR A 25 2.81 7.34 0.10
N PHE A 26 1.65 7.26 0.75
CA PHE A 26 0.56 8.24 0.62
C PHE A 26 0.67 9.40 1.61
N SER A 27 1.71 9.43 2.45
CA SER A 27 1.96 10.56 3.34
C SER A 27 2.36 11.82 2.57
N LEU A 28 2.01 12.97 3.13
CA LEU A 28 2.39 14.29 2.61
C LEU A 28 3.89 14.39 2.30
N GLU A 29 4.73 13.87 3.19
CA GLU A 29 6.18 13.99 3.09
C GLU A 29 6.74 13.20 1.90
N ASN A 30 6.20 12.00 1.64
CA ASN A 30 6.59 11.20 0.49
C ASN A 30 6.08 11.84 -0.80
N LEU A 31 4.79 12.22 -0.84
CA LEU A 31 4.17 12.80 -2.03
C LEU A 31 4.86 14.06 -2.56
N LEU A 32 5.40 14.91 -1.67
CA LEU A 32 6.19 16.09 -2.04
C LEU A 32 7.41 15.74 -2.91
N ARG A 33 8.01 14.56 -2.70
CA ARG A 33 9.30 14.18 -3.28
C ARG A 33 9.17 13.04 -4.30
N ASP A 34 8.19 12.17 -4.13
CA ASP A 34 8.00 10.97 -4.92
C ASP A 34 7.26 11.28 -6.22
N ILE A 35 8.02 11.69 -7.22
CA ILE A 35 7.53 11.96 -8.57
C ILE A 35 7.04 10.65 -9.22
N PHE A 36 7.64 9.51 -8.88
CA PHE A 36 7.26 8.23 -9.47
C PHE A 36 5.83 7.85 -9.04
N LEU A 37 5.52 7.94 -7.75
CA LEU A 37 4.18 7.68 -7.25
C LEU A 37 3.15 8.61 -7.92
N ARG A 38 3.44 9.91 -7.98
CA ARG A 38 2.55 10.90 -8.61
C ARG A 38 2.35 10.69 -10.11
N LYS A 39 3.39 10.28 -10.84
CA LYS A 39 3.29 9.97 -12.28
C LYS A 39 2.42 8.76 -12.60
N ASN A 40 2.21 7.89 -11.61
CA ASN A 40 1.36 6.71 -11.75
C ASN A 40 -0.06 6.92 -11.21
N MET A 41 -0.38 8.13 -10.73
CA MET A 41 -1.76 8.52 -10.44
C MET A 41 -2.51 8.78 -11.74
N ASP A 42 -3.72 8.24 -11.87
CA ASP A 42 -4.61 8.61 -12.97
C ASP A 42 -5.25 10.00 -12.75
N SER A 43 -6.12 10.43 -13.66
CA SER A 43 -6.82 11.72 -13.59
C SER A 43 -7.64 11.93 -12.31
N GLU A 44 -8.06 10.85 -11.64
CA GLU A 44 -8.80 10.88 -10.38
C GLU A 44 -7.91 10.59 -9.15
N GLY A 45 -6.59 10.46 -9.34
CA GLY A 45 -5.61 10.24 -8.27
C GLY A 45 -5.40 8.79 -7.86
N TRP A 46 -6.02 7.82 -8.54
CA TRP A 46 -5.89 6.41 -8.19
C TRP A 46 -4.64 5.76 -8.76
N ILE A 47 -4.16 4.77 -8.01
CA ILE A 47 -3.02 3.93 -8.34
C ILE A 47 -3.45 2.49 -8.10
N ALA A 48 -3.15 1.59 -9.04
CA ALA A 48 -3.44 0.16 -8.85
C ALA A 48 -2.67 -0.40 -7.66
N LEU A 49 -3.32 -1.18 -6.80
CA LEU A 49 -2.67 -1.83 -5.66
C LEU A 49 -1.49 -2.69 -6.13
N ASP A 50 -1.66 -3.43 -7.23
CA ASP A 50 -0.61 -4.23 -7.88
C ASP A 50 0.70 -3.45 -8.09
N LEU A 51 0.61 -2.18 -8.54
CA LEU A 51 1.78 -1.32 -8.73
C LEU A 51 2.53 -1.09 -7.41
N ILE A 52 1.79 -0.80 -6.33
CA ILE A 52 2.37 -0.57 -5.00
C ILE A 52 3.00 -1.86 -4.46
N LEU A 53 2.40 -3.02 -4.70
CA LEU A 53 2.99 -4.32 -4.34
C LEU A 53 4.29 -4.60 -5.07
N ASN A 54 4.46 -4.02 -6.25
CA ASN A 54 5.69 -4.15 -7.02
C ASN A 54 6.85 -3.29 -6.45
N PHE A 55 6.60 -2.42 -5.47
CA PHE A 55 7.63 -1.57 -4.89
C PHE A 55 8.63 -2.40 -4.07
N LYS A 56 9.92 -2.06 -4.19
CA LYS A 56 11.02 -2.83 -3.60
C LYS A 56 10.81 -3.14 -2.12
N ARG A 57 10.35 -2.17 -1.32
CA ARG A 57 10.15 -2.37 0.12
C ARG A 57 8.93 -3.21 0.45
N VAL A 58 7.84 -3.01 -0.28
CA VAL A 58 6.61 -3.81 -0.14
C VAL A 58 6.92 -5.27 -0.46
N LYS A 59 7.63 -5.54 -1.56
CA LYS A 59 8.11 -6.89 -1.89
C LYS A 59 8.95 -7.52 -0.79
N ILE A 60 9.89 -6.77 -0.20
CA ILE A 60 10.74 -7.29 0.87
C ILE A 60 9.90 -7.68 2.09
N ILE A 61 8.92 -6.84 2.47
CA ILE A 61 8.03 -7.11 3.61
C ILE A 61 7.15 -8.33 3.31
N ILE A 62 6.51 -8.39 2.13
CA ILE A 62 5.67 -9.53 1.71
C ILE A 62 6.47 -10.83 1.71
N ASN A 63 7.67 -10.84 1.13
CA ASN A 63 8.54 -12.00 1.14
C ASN A 63 8.96 -12.38 2.57
N GLY A 64 9.21 -11.39 3.44
CA GLY A 64 9.46 -11.62 4.87
C GLY A 64 8.28 -12.29 5.58
N ILE A 65 7.05 -11.85 5.30
CA ILE A 65 5.81 -12.46 5.80
C ILE A 65 5.72 -13.92 5.32
N GLN A 66 5.85 -14.14 4.01
CA GLN A 66 5.76 -15.46 3.40
C GLN A 66 6.80 -16.43 3.97
N ASN A 67 8.03 -15.98 4.22
CA ASN A 67 9.06 -16.81 4.83
C ASN A 67 8.82 -17.11 6.32
N SER A 68 8.09 -16.23 7.02
CA SER A 68 7.75 -16.40 8.45
C SER A 68 6.54 -17.32 8.66
N LEU A 69 5.72 -17.51 7.62
CA LEU A 69 4.62 -18.45 7.62
C LEU A 69 5.17 -19.87 7.38
N GLU A 70 5.61 -20.53 8.45
CA GLU A 70 6.17 -21.88 8.42
C GLU A 70 5.17 -22.97 7.97
N ASN A 71 3.87 -22.63 7.85
CA ASN A 71 2.80 -23.56 7.54
C ASN A 71 2.01 -23.13 6.30
N VAL A 72 1.78 -24.12 5.44
CA VAL A 72 1.18 -24.15 4.10
C VAL A 72 -0.25 -23.55 4.04
N GLN A 73 -0.39 -22.26 4.31
CA GLN A 73 -1.52 -21.48 3.80
C GLN A 73 -0.97 -20.59 2.70
N GLU A 74 -1.48 -20.78 1.49
CA GLU A 74 -1.18 -19.92 0.36
C GLU A 74 -1.35 -18.46 0.80
N PHE A 75 -0.34 -17.65 0.50
CA PHE A 75 -0.42 -16.22 0.74
C PHE A 75 -1.50 -15.64 -0.19
N ASP A 76 -2.74 -15.62 0.27
CA ASP A 76 -3.92 -15.19 -0.48
C ASP A 76 -4.00 -13.66 -0.59
N GLY A 77 -2.99 -12.93 -0.09
CA GLY A 77 -2.98 -11.48 -0.07
C GLY A 77 -3.96 -10.88 0.93
N SER A 78 -4.66 -11.68 1.75
CA SER A 78 -5.61 -11.21 2.75
C SER A 78 -4.95 -10.23 3.74
N ILE A 79 -3.68 -10.48 4.11
CA ILE A 79 -2.89 -9.58 4.97
C ILE A 79 -2.60 -8.23 4.31
N ILE A 80 -2.48 -8.18 2.98
CA ILE A 80 -2.31 -6.93 2.23
C ILE A 80 -3.60 -6.13 2.31
N LEU A 81 -4.74 -6.78 2.06
CA LEU A 81 -6.06 -6.16 2.14
C LEU A 81 -6.37 -5.65 3.55
N GLU A 82 -5.97 -6.39 4.58
CA GLU A 82 -6.10 -5.95 5.96
C GLU A 82 -5.18 -4.76 6.28
N SER A 83 -3.95 -4.77 5.77
CA SER A 83 -2.99 -3.67 5.97
C SER A 83 -3.44 -2.37 5.34
N ILE A 84 -3.95 -2.39 4.10
CA ILE A 84 -4.45 -1.17 3.44
C ILE A 84 -5.67 -0.60 4.16
N LYS A 85 -6.53 -1.44 4.74
CA LYS A 85 -7.70 -1.00 5.52
C LYS A 85 -7.31 -0.28 6.81
N LYS A 86 -6.10 -0.54 7.32
CA LYS A 86 -5.54 0.10 8.53
C LYS A 86 -4.79 1.40 8.23
N CYS A 87 -4.59 1.76 6.95
CA CYS A 87 -3.88 2.98 6.58
C CYS A 87 -4.77 4.22 6.79
N GLU A 88 -4.15 5.33 7.23
CA GLU A 88 -4.84 6.57 7.56
C GLU A 88 -4.75 7.61 6.45
N ASN A 89 -3.69 7.56 5.64
CA ASN A 89 -3.37 8.53 4.58
C ASN A 89 -3.92 8.16 3.20
N LEU A 90 -4.69 7.08 3.07
CA LEU A 90 -5.22 6.62 1.79
C LEU A 90 -6.73 6.33 1.78
N GLU A 91 -7.29 6.32 0.59
CA GLU A 91 -8.63 5.85 0.25
C GLU A 91 -8.52 4.58 -0.61
N ILE A 92 -9.50 3.69 -0.48
CA ILE A 92 -9.57 2.41 -1.19
C ILE A 92 -10.78 2.45 -2.11
N GLN A 93 -10.58 2.12 -3.38
CA GLN A 93 -11.64 1.90 -4.35
C GLN A 93 -11.59 0.46 -4.85
N TYR A 94 -12.76 -0.17 -4.89
CA TYR A 94 -12.96 -1.47 -5.52
C TYR A 94 -13.51 -1.26 -6.92
N ILE A 95 -12.95 -1.93 -7.92
CA ILE A 95 -13.40 -1.87 -9.31
C ILE A 95 -14.14 -3.16 -9.71
N ASN A 96 -14.71 -3.22 -10.92
CA ASN A 96 -15.39 -4.41 -11.45
C ASN A 96 -16.56 -4.93 -10.58
N ASP A 97 -17.35 -4.01 -10.00
CA ASP A 97 -18.48 -4.34 -9.11
C ASP A 97 -18.08 -5.20 -7.88
N LYS A 98 -16.80 -5.14 -7.50
CA LYS A 98 -16.27 -5.81 -6.31
C LYS A 98 -16.53 -5.01 -5.04
N THR A 99 -16.53 -5.72 -3.92
CA THR A 99 -16.66 -5.17 -2.58
C THR A 99 -15.48 -5.58 -1.72
N ALA A 100 -15.38 -5.01 -0.53
CA ALA A 100 -14.32 -5.32 0.45
C ALA A 100 -14.25 -6.80 0.89
N GLU A 101 -15.26 -7.60 0.54
CA GLU A 101 -15.40 -9.01 0.89
C GLU A 101 -14.99 -9.95 -0.26
N ASN A 102 -14.98 -9.49 -1.50
CA ASN A 102 -14.75 -10.34 -2.69
C ASN A 102 -13.70 -9.79 -3.68
N ALA A 103 -13.12 -8.63 -3.39
CA ALA A 103 -12.10 -8.01 -4.24
C ALA A 103 -10.77 -8.76 -4.11
N ALA A 104 -10.16 -9.07 -5.26
CA ALA A 104 -8.77 -9.49 -5.33
C ALA A 104 -7.85 -8.26 -5.39
N ILE A 105 -6.53 -8.49 -5.30
CA ILE A 105 -5.51 -7.43 -5.39
C ILE A 105 -5.65 -6.58 -6.66
N ASP A 106 -5.95 -7.21 -7.80
CA ASP A 106 -6.09 -6.53 -9.10
C ASP A 106 -7.35 -5.64 -9.16
N ASP A 107 -8.36 -5.95 -8.34
CA ASP A 107 -9.61 -5.21 -8.25
C ASP A 107 -9.54 -4.02 -7.27
N VAL A 108 -8.35 -3.70 -6.74
CA VAL A 108 -8.17 -2.65 -5.73
C VAL A 108 -7.31 -1.51 -6.26
N LYS A 109 -7.80 -0.29 -6.08
CA LYS A 109 -7.07 0.94 -6.31
C LYS A 109 -6.93 1.73 -5.02
N LEU A 110 -5.81 2.43 -4.90
CA LEU A 110 -5.45 3.27 -3.76
C LEU A 110 -5.27 4.71 -4.21
N ARG A 111 -5.70 5.66 -3.39
CA ARG A 111 -5.50 7.11 -3.62
C ARG A 111 -5.13 7.79 -2.31
N VAL A 112 -4.45 8.92 -2.37
CA VAL A 112 -4.24 9.75 -1.17
C VAL A 112 -5.58 10.26 -0.61
N LYS A 113 -5.70 10.22 0.72
CA LYS A 113 -6.91 10.66 1.40
C LYS A 113 -7.02 12.18 1.38
N GLY A 114 -7.97 12.67 0.59
CA GLY A 114 -8.21 14.10 0.42
C GLY A 114 -7.09 14.83 -0.35
N ASN A 115 -7.41 15.99 -0.90
CA ASN A 115 -6.48 16.85 -1.64
C ASN A 115 -5.68 16.14 -2.75
N TYR A 116 -6.18 15.04 -3.31
CA TYR A 116 -5.48 14.23 -4.31
C TYR A 116 -5.15 15.03 -5.57
N GLU A 117 -6.02 15.98 -5.93
CA GLU A 117 -5.87 16.88 -7.08
C GLU A 117 -4.54 17.66 -7.06
N GLN A 118 -4.00 17.94 -5.87
CA GLN A 118 -2.74 18.67 -5.70
C GLN A 118 -1.50 17.84 -6.06
N TRP A 119 -1.67 16.52 -6.17
CA TRP A 119 -0.59 15.56 -6.38
C TRP A 119 -0.53 15.01 -7.81
N LEU A 120 -1.54 15.32 -8.63
CA LEU A 120 -1.57 14.99 -10.05
C LEU A 120 -0.48 15.78 -10.80
N LEU A 121 0.07 15.17 -11.86
CA LEU A 121 1.14 15.75 -12.69
C LEU A 121 0.70 16.00 -14.13
#